data_AF-A0A4R5CAP1-F1
#
_entry.id   AF-A0A4R5CAP1-F1
#
_cell.length_a   1.000
_cell.length_b   1.000
_cell.length_c   1.000
_cell.angle_alpha   90.00
_cell.angle_beta   90.00
_cell.angle_gamma   90.00
#
_symmetry.space_group_name_H-M   'P 1'
#
loop_
_entity.id
_entity.type
_entity.pdbx_description
1 polymer ?
#
loop_
_entity_poly.entity_id
_entity_poly.type
_entity_poly.pdbx_seq_one_letter_code
_entity_poly.pdbx_strand_id
1 'polypeptide(L)'
;MLASASPRTAPLADAAAAFLSGGKHLRPTFCYWGWRAAGGDPAERALVDVGAALELFQASALVHDDLIDGSDTRRGRPAVHRRFAALHRSARWHGDADAFGSAAAILLGDLMLTWSAEVFESAASDGDGVDAARVRRARAVFDRMRTEVGGGQYLDVVEQVSGAMTPEGQAERARTVIRYKSARYSVEHPLVMGGSLAGAPEPLLASYRRFGSALGEAFQLRDDILGVFGDPDLTGKPTGDDLREGKRTLLVAYALERASTAQAELVATRLGDPTLDLDGVQALRAILVDTGALARVETLLAELVSDARAALDAADVTDDGRKALSHLVDLATERTA
;
A
#
# COMPACT_ATOMS: atom_id res chain seq x y z
N MET A 1 -11.52 -16.86 19.11
CA MET A 1 -11.67 -16.02 20.32
C MET A 1 -12.87 -15.06 20.26
N LEU A 2 -13.14 -14.33 19.16
CA LEU A 2 -14.29 -13.41 19.11
C LEU A 2 -15.65 -14.13 19.19
N ALA A 3 -15.87 -15.14 18.35
CA ALA A 3 -17.15 -15.88 18.31
C ALA A 3 -17.51 -16.58 19.64
N SER A 4 -16.50 -16.95 20.43
CA SER A 4 -16.71 -17.51 21.78
C SER A 4 -17.11 -16.46 22.82
N ALA A 5 -16.82 -15.17 22.59
CA ALA A 5 -17.24 -14.10 23.48
C ALA A 5 -18.71 -13.71 23.25
N SER A 6 -19.17 -13.65 21.99
CA SER A 6 -20.58 -13.47 21.65
C SER A 6 -20.83 -13.78 20.17
N PRO A 7 -21.96 -14.42 19.82
CA PRO A 7 -22.40 -14.54 18.42
C PRO A 7 -22.53 -13.19 17.70
N ARG A 8 -22.75 -12.09 18.45
CA ARG A 8 -22.83 -10.74 17.87
C ARG A 8 -21.51 -10.24 17.27
N THR A 9 -20.39 -10.89 17.55
CA THR A 9 -19.09 -10.56 16.95
C THR A 9 -18.83 -11.28 15.62
N ALA A 10 -19.67 -12.25 15.24
CA ALA A 10 -19.51 -13.01 14.00
C ALA A 10 -19.37 -12.13 12.75
N PRO A 11 -20.17 -11.06 12.55
CA PRO A 11 -20.01 -10.18 11.40
C PRO A 11 -18.61 -9.55 11.29
N LEU A 12 -17.94 -9.29 12.42
CA LEU A 12 -16.59 -8.72 12.47
C LEU A 12 -15.54 -9.74 12.02
N ALA A 13 -15.65 -10.99 12.50
CA ALA A 13 -14.81 -12.08 12.06
C ALA A 13 -15.01 -12.41 10.57
N ASP A 14 -16.27 -12.41 10.10
CA ASP A 14 -16.60 -12.64 8.68
C ASP A 14 -16.07 -11.51 7.79
N ALA A 15 -16.09 -10.27 8.28
CA ALA A 15 -15.47 -9.15 7.58
C ALA A 15 -13.95 -9.32 7.47
N ALA A 16 -13.29 -9.75 8.56
CA ALA A 16 -11.87 -10.04 8.55
C ALA A 16 -11.50 -11.13 7.53
N ALA A 17 -12.18 -12.28 7.61
CA ALA A 17 -11.95 -13.41 6.72
C ALA A 17 -12.19 -13.04 5.25
N ALA A 18 -13.28 -12.32 4.96
CA ALA A 18 -13.57 -11.87 3.60
C ALA A 18 -12.49 -10.93 3.05
N PHE A 19 -11.94 -10.04 3.88
CA PHE A 19 -10.88 -9.12 3.48
C PHE A 19 -9.57 -9.83 3.12
N LEU A 20 -9.24 -10.89 3.87
CA LEU A 20 -8.03 -11.70 3.71
C LEU A 20 -8.13 -12.75 2.59
N SER A 21 -9.34 -13.12 2.15
CA SER A 21 -9.59 -14.17 1.14
C SER A 21 -9.16 -13.84 -0.31
N GLY A 22 -8.47 -12.73 -0.55
CA GLY A 22 -8.03 -12.34 -1.89
C GLY A 22 -6.89 -11.35 -1.90
N GLY A 23 -6.53 -10.86 -3.09
CA GLY A 23 -5.35 -10.01 -3.31
C GLY A 23 -4.22 -10.77 -4.00
N LYS A 24 -3.19 -10.03 -4.41
CA LYS A 24 -2.03 -10.59 -5.13
C LYS A 24 -0.93 -11.13 -4.20
N HIS A 25 -1.11 -10.97 -2.88
CA HIS A 25 -0.13 -11.34 -1.84
C HIS A 25 1.30 -10.87 -2.15
N LEU A 26 1.43 -9.67 -2.72
CA LEU A 26 2.69 -9.13 -3.23
C LEU A 26 3.73 -8.97 -2.11
N ARG A 27 3.31 -8.49 -0.94
CA ARG A 27 4.18 -8.25 0.22
C ARG A 27 4.75 -9.57 0.79
N PRO A 28 3.94 -10.60 1.11
CA PRO A 28 4.48 -11.92 1.45
C PRO A 28 5.37 -12.50 0.36
N THR A 29 5.06 -12.26 -0.92
CA THR A 29 5.87 -12.78 -2.03
C THR A 29 7.25 -12.13 -2.08
N PHE A 30 7.36 -10.81 -1.89
CA PHE A 30 8.67 -10.16 -1.73
C PHE A 30 9.41 -10.63 -0.48
N CYS A 31 8.70 -10.86 0.63
CA CYS A 31 9.31 -11.42 1.83
C CYS A 31 9.88 -12.82 1.57
N TYR A 32 9.09 -13.68 0.93
CA TYR A 32 9.51 -15.03 0.55
C TYR A 32 10.74 -15.01 -0.35
N TRP A 33 10.73 -14.19 -1.39
CA TRP A 33 11.87 -14.12 -2.31
C TRP A 33 13.09 -13.45 -1.71
N GLY A 34 12.93 -12.50 -0.79
CA GLY A 34 14.05 -11.96 -0.01
C GLY A 34 14.75 -13.03 0.83
N TRP A 35 13.96 -13.94 1.39
CA TRP A 35 14.45 -15.08 2.17
C TRP A 35 15.06 -16.18 1.30
N ARG A 36 14.39 -16.64 0.24
CA ARG A 36 14.90 -17.67 -0.68
C ARG A 36 16.13 -17.22 -1.45
N ALA A 37 16.15 -15.97 -1.92
CA ALA A 37 17.28 -15.40 -2.65
C ALA A 37 18.54 -15.27 -1.78
N ALA A 38 18.37 -15.21 -0.46
CA ALA A 38 19.45 -15.23 0.53
C ALA A 38 19.81 -16.65 1.03
N GLY A 39 19.20 -17.70 0.49
CA GLY A 39 19.51 -19.10 0.81
C GLY A 39 18.69 -19.72 1.95
N GLY A 40 17.59 -19.10 2.37
CA GLY A 40 16.74 -19.64 3.44
C GLY A 40 16.13 -21.01 3.11
N ASP A 41 16.01 -21.91 4.09
CA ASP A 41 15.58 -23.31 3.90
C ASP A 41 14.05 -23.47 3.83
N PRO A 42 13.46 -23.96 2.72
CA PRO A 42 12.01 -24.22 2.57
C PRO A 42 11.31 -24.96 3.72
N ALA A 43 12.06 -25.68 4.56
CA ALA A 43 11.53 -26.34 5.75
C ALA A 43 11.21 -25.38 6.93
N GLU A 44 11.77 -24.17 6.97
CA GLU A 44 11.51 -23.18 8.03
C GLU A 44 10.10 -22.58 7.90
N ARG A 45 9.31 -22.63 8.98
CA ARG A 45 7.93 -22.09 8.99
C ARG A 45 7.81 -20.62 9.38
N ALA A 46 8.83 -20.03 10.02
CA ALA A 46 8.77 -18.64 10.51
C ALA A 46 8.42 -17.63 9.40
N LEU A 47 8.79 -17.92 8.16
CA LEU A 47 8.45 -17.11 6.99
C LEU A 47 6.95 -17.06 6.70
N VAL A 48 6.23 -18.17 6.91
CA VAL A 48 4.78 -18.24 6.66
C VAL A 48 4.05 -17.32 7.64
N ASP A 49 4.43 -17.37 8.91
CA ASP A 49 3.87 -16.51 9.94
C ASP A 49 4.19 -15.03 9.68
N VAL A 50 5.43 -14.69 9.32
CA VAL A 50 5.78 -13.31 8.95
C VAL A 50 5.03 -12.83 7.70
N GLY A 51 4.83 -13.70 6.70
CA GLY A 51 3.98 -13.41 5.56
C GLY A 51 2.52 -13.17 5.93
N ALA A 52 1.95 -13.98 6.83
CA ALA A 52 0.60 -13.80 7.33
C ALA A 52 0.45 -12.50 8.14
N ALA A 53 1.45 -12.16 8.96
CA ALA A 53 1.52 -10.90 9.70
C ALA A 53 1.51 -9.70 8.75
N LEU A 54 2.26 -9.74 7.64
CA LEU A 54 2.24 -8.72 6.59
C LEU A 54 0.86 -8.53 5.96
N GLU A 55 0.13 -9.60 5.66
CA GLU A 55 -1.21 -9.50 5.08
C GLU A 55 -2.25 -8.99 6.08
N LEU A 56 -2.12 -9.35 7.36
CA LEU A 56 -2.96 -8.79 8.43
C LEU A 56 -2.69 -7.28 8.61
N PHE A 57 -1.43 -6.86 8.54
CA PHE A 57 -1.07 -5.44 8.57
C PHE A 57 -1.63 -4.71 7.34
N GLN A 58 -1.53 -5.30 6.14
CA GLN A 58 -2.13 -4.76 4.92
C GLN A 58 -3.64 -4.61 5.05
N ALA A 59 -4.31 -5.63 5.61
CA ALA A 59 -5.75 -5.60 5.80
C ALA A 59 -6.14 -4.46 6.75
N SER A 60 -5.44 -4.33 7.88
CA SER A 60 -5.62 -3.21 8.81
C SER A 60 -5.47 -1.85 8.11
N ALA A 61 -4.34 -1.64 7.42
CA ALA A 61 -4.04 -0.40 6.73
C ALA A 61 -5.13 -0.03 5.70
N LEU A 62 -5.58 -0.98 4.89
CA LEU A 62 -6.63 -0.73 3.90
C LEU A 62 -8.00 -0.44 4.53
N VAL A 63 -8.36 -1.12 5.62
CA VAL A 63 -9.64 -0.86 6.31
C VAL A 63 -9.69 0.55 6.87
N HIS A 64 -8.59 1.03 7.44
CA HIS A 64 -8.48 2.40 7.94
C HIS A 64 -8.37 3.42 6.79
N ASP A 65 -7.58 3.15 5.76
CA ASP A 65 -7.44 3.99 4.56
C ASP A 65 -8.79 4.18 3.86
N ASP A 66 -9.58 3.11 3.66
CA ASP A 66 -10.93 3.19 3.08
C ASP A 66 -11.87 4.11 3.89
N LEU A 67 -11.73 4.12 5.21
CA LEU A 67 -12.53 5.01 6.08
C LEU A 67 -12.04 6.45 6.00
N ILE A 68 -10.72 6.68 6.04
CA ILE A 68 -10.11 8.01 5.99
C ILE A 68 -10.42 8.70 4.67
N ASP A 69 -10.28 7.98 3.55
CA ASP A 69 -10.50 8.49 2.20
C ASP A 69 -11.99 8.51 1.82
N GLY A 70 -12.88 7.95 2.66
CA GLY A 70 -14.30 7.84 2.36
C GLY A 70 -14.64 6.92 1.18
N SER A 71 -13.76 5.96 0.86
CA SER A 71 -13.91 5.02 -0.25
C SER A 71 -15.10 4.07 -0.03
N ASP A 72 -16.06 4.04 -0.95
CA ASP A 72 -17.24 3.17 -0.84
C ASP A 72 -16.95 1.69 -1.12
N THR A 73 -15.90 1.41 -1.89
CA THR A 73 -15.60 0.06 -2.39
C THR A 73 -14.12 -0.29 -2.28
N ARG A 74 -13.86 -1.60 -2.12
CA ARG A 74 -12.54 -2.21 -2.09
C ARG A 74 -12.60 -3.58 -2.75
N ARG A 75 -11.78 -3.80 -3.78
CA ARG A 75 -11.71 -5.08 -4.52
C ARG A 75 -13.09 -5.55 -5.03
N GLY A 76 -13.88 -4.63 -5.57
CA GLY A 76 -15.23 -4.91 -6.09
C GLY A 76 -16.30 -5.22 -5.03
N ARG A 77 -16.00 -5.03 -3.74
CA ARG A 77 -16.94 -5.22 -2.62
C ARG A 77 -17.11 -3.91 -1.83
N PRO A 78 -18.20 -3.73 -1.09
CA PRO A 78 -18.33 -2.57 -0.19
C PRO A 78 -17.19 -2.51 0.82
N ALA A 79 -16.64 -1.31 1.05
CA ALA A 79 -15.69 -1.07 2.13
C ALA A 79 -16.30 -1.45 3.50
N VAL A 80 -15.46 -1.73 4.49
CA VAL A 80 -15.92 -2.23 5.80
C VAL A 80 -16.93 -1.28 6.45
N HIS A 81 -16.67 0.02 6.44
CA HIS A 81 -17.58 1.00 7.05
C HIS A 81 -18.96 0.99 6.34
N ARG A 82 -19.00 0.84 5.01
CA ARG A 82 -20.25 0.69 4.25
C ARG A 82 -20.96 -0.62 4.51
N ARG A 83 -20.23 -1.73 4.61
CA ARG A 83 -20.78 -3.05 4.95
C ARG A 83 -21.48 -3.03 6.31
N PHE A 84 -20.87 -2.40 7.31
CA PHE A 84 -21.46 -2.34 8.65
C PHE A 84 -22.59 -1.32 8.76
N ALA A 85 -22.54 -0.19 8.04
CA ALA A 85 -23.69 0.71 7.92
C ALA A 85 -24.90 0.00 7.28
N ALA A 86 -24.69 -0.81 6.25
CA ALA A 86 -25.74 -1.63 5.64
C ALA A 86 -26.30 -2.68 6.61
N LEU A 87 -25.43 -3.35 7.39
CA LEU A 87 -25.84 -4.29 8.43
C LEU A 87 -26.75 -3.61 9.46
N HIS A 88 -26.36 -2.43 9.97
CA HIS A 88 -27.16 -1.65 10.93
C HIS A 88 -28.55 -1.34 10.40
N ARG A 89 -28.63 -0.81 9.17
CA ARG A 89 -29.91 -0.51 8.50
C ARG A 89 -30.77 -1.76 8.34
N SER A 90 -30.18 -2.88 7.90
CA SER A 90 -30.90 -4.14 7.70
C SER A 90 -31.45 -4.72 9.00
N ALA A 91 -30.70 -4.57 10.10
CA ALA A 91 -31.08 -5.04 11.42
C ALA A 91 -32.05 -4.08 12.15
N ARG A 92 -32.34 -2.91 11.56
CA ARG A 92 -33.19 -1.84 12.12
C ARG A 92 -32.77 -1.44 13.53
N TRP A 93 -31.46 -1.35 13.74
CA TRP A 93 -30.94 -0.89 15.03
C TRP A 93 -31.13 0.61 15.21
N HIS A 94 -31.11 1.06 16.46
CA HIS A 94 -31.25 2.47 16.80
C HIS A 94 -29.94 3.23 16.53
N GLY A 95 -30.04 4.54 16.28
CA GLY A 95 -28.89 5.43 16.07
C GLY A 95 -28.47 5.58 14.60
N ASP A 96 -27.33 6.23 14.38
CA ASP A 96 -26.77 6.48 13.06
C ASP A 96 -26.00 5.26 12.51
N ALA A 97 -26.38 4.85 11.30
CA ALA A 97 -25.79 3.70 10.62
C ALA A 97 -24.35 3.98 10.17
N ASP A 98 -24.05 5.19 9.71
CA ASP A 98 -22.73 5.52 9.21
C ASP A 98 -21.73 5.66 10.37
N ALA A 99 -22.13 6.27 11.50
CA ALA A 99 -21.34 6.24 12.73
C ALA A 99 -21.05 4.80 13.22
N PHE A 100 -22.03 3.89 13.17
CA PHE A 100 -21.79 2.48 13.50
C PHE A 100 -20.81 1.81 12.52
N GLY A 101 -20.94 2.11 11.21
CA GLY A 101 -20.02 1.66 10.17
C GLY A 101 -18.58 2.10 10.44
N SER A 102 -18.37 3.38 10.71
CA SER A 102 -17.06 3.96 11.04
C SER A 102 -16.46 3.33 12.29
N ALA A 103 -17.26 3.17 13.36
CA ALA A 103 -16.80 2.51 14.58
C ALA A 103 -16.36 1.05 14.32
N ALA A 104 -17.11 0.30 13.50
CA ALA A 104 -16.76 -1.06 13.15
C ALA A 104 -15.47 -1.14 12.32
N ALA A 105 -15.25 -0.21 11.39
CA ALA A 105 -14.03 -0.15 10.60
C ALA A 105 -12.79 0.17 11.45
N ILE A 106 -12.89 1.14 12.36
CA ILE A 106 -11.80 1.46 13.32
C ILE A 106 -11.44 0.20 14.12
N LEU A 107 -12.42 -0.40 14.78
CA LEU A 107 -12.22 -1.58 15.64
C LEU A 107 -11.69 -2.79 14.86
N LEU A 108 -12.18 -3.03 13.65
CA LEU A 108 -11.68 -4.13 12.83
C LEU A 108 -10.22 -3.93 12.42
N GLY A 109 -9.88 -2.71 11.96
CA GLY A 109 -8.50 -2.39 11.59
C GLY A 109 -7.55 -2.49 12.78
N ASP A 110 -7.97 -2.06 13.97
CA ASP A 110 -7.18 -2.20 15.22
C ASP A 110 -6.97 -3.67 15.59
N LEU A 111 -8.01 -4.50 15.50
CA LEU A 111 -7.91 -5.94 15.77
C LEU A 111 -6.97 -6.63 14.78
N MET A 112 -7.05 -6.31 13.49
CA MET A 112 -6.13 -6.83 12.48
C MET A 112 -4.69 -6.41 12.76
N LEU A 113 -4.47 -5.19 13.23
CA LEU A 113 -3.15 -4.69 13.64
C LEU A 113 -2.61 -5.45 14.86
N THR A 114 -3.47 -5.77 15.82
CA THR A 114 -3.13 -6.61 16.97
C THR A 114 -2.80 -8.04 16.54
N TRP A 115 -3.66 -8.68 15.75
CA TRP A 115 -3.42 -10.04 15.26
C TRP A 115 -2.17 -10.14 14.40
N SER A 116 -1.86 -9.10 13.62
CA SER A 116 -0.63 -9.01 12.86
C SER A 116 0.61 -9.11 13.78
N ALA A 117 0.60 -8.42 14.92
CA ALA A 117 1.67 -8.51 15.90
C ALA A 117 1.72 -9.88 16.59
N GLU A 118 0.57 -10.44 16.99
CA GLU A 118 0.48 -11.76 17.62
C GLU A 118 1.02 -12.86 16.69
N VAL A 119 0.66 -12.83 15.40
CA VAL A 119 1.16 -13.77 14.39
C VAL A 119 2.64 -13.57 14.11
N PHE A 120 3.15 -12.33 14.12
CA PHE A 120 4.59 -12.12 14.02
C PHE A 120 5.33 -12.74 15.23
N GLU A 121 4.76 -12.63 16.44
CA GLU A 121 5.34 -13.18 17.66
C GLU A 121 5.26 -14.71 17.72
N SER A 122 4.25 -15.34 17.11
CA SER A 122 4.22 -16.80 16.96
C SER A 122 5.39 -17.31 16.11
N ALA A 123 5.83 -16.55 15.11
CA ALA A 123 7.01 -16.87 14.31
C ALA A 123 8.31 -16.97 15.16
N ALA A 124 8.32 -16.34 16.34
CA ALA A 124 9.44 -16.35 17.29
C ALA A 124 9.32 -17.46 18.35
N SER A 125 8.18 -18.16 18.41
CA SER A 125 7.86 -19.10 19.48
C SER A 125 8.34 -20.53 19.16
N ASP A 126 8.74 -21.26 20.21
CA ASP A 126 9.58 -22.47 20.18
C ASP A 126 9.07 -23.62 19.28
N GLY A 127 9.94 -24.13 18.40
CA GLY A 127 9.73 -25.43 17.74
C GLY A 127 10.45 -25.63 16.39
N ASP A 128 10.75 -24.56 15.66
CA ASP A 128 11.11 -24.66 14.23
C ASP A 128 12.59 -24.41 13.89
N GLY A 129 13.47 -24.32 14.91
CA GLY A 129 14.92 -24.24 14.70
C GLY A 129 15.43 -22.92 14.12
N VAL A 130 14.56 -21.91 13.93
CA VAL A 130 14.96 -20.58 13.45
C VAL A 130 15.68 -19.82 14.57
N ASP A 131 16.85 -19.29 14.26
CA ASP A 131 17.65 -18.50 15.19
C ASP A 131 16.89 -17.23 15.63
N ALA A 132 16.62 -17.12 16.94
CA ALA A 132 15.92 -16.00 17.55
C ALA A 132 16.56 -14.63 17.24
N ALA A 133 17.87 -14.56 16.96
CA ALA A 133 18.52 -13.33 16.51
C ALA A 133 18.05 -12.89 15.12
N ARG A 134 17.77 -13.83 14.21
CA ARG A 134 17.24 -13.56 12.87
C ARG A 134 15.83 -12.99 12.96
N VAL A 135 14.98 -13.61 13.79
CA VAL A 135 13.61 -13.15 14.04
C VAL A 135 13.60 -11.75 14.66
N ARG A 136 14.49 -11.47 15.63
CA ARG A 136 14.62 -10.10 16.19
C ARG A 136 15.04 -9.06 15.15
N ARG A 137 15.92 -9.40 14.20
CA ARG A 137 16.28 -8.47 13.11
C ARG A 137 15.09 -8.20 12.19
N ALA A 138 14.35 -9.24 11.81
CA ALA A 138 13.13 -9.08 11.01
C ALA A 138 12.07 -8.25 11.77
N ARG A 139 11.91 -8.47 13.08
CA ARG A 139 11.01 -7.69 13.94
C ARG A 139 11.34 -6.21 13.92
N ALA A 140 12.62 -5.84 14.02
CA ALA A 140 13.03 -4.45 13.98
C ALA A 140 12.66 -3.76 12.65
N VAL A 141 12.76 -4.49 11.53
CA VAL A 141 12.32 -4.01 10.21
C VAL A 141 10.80 -3.86 10.18
N PHE A 142 10.06 -4.85 10.70
CA PHE A 142 8.61 -4.83 10.79
C PHE A 142 8.08 -3.64 11.62
N ASP A 143 8.64 -3.40 12.80
CA ASP A 143 8.23 -2.30 13.67
C ASP A 143 8.49 -0.94 13.00
N ARG A 144 9.66 -0.78 12.36
CA ARG A 144 9.97 0.41 11.58
C ARG A 144 8.99 0.62 10.44
N MET A 145 8.68 -0.44 9.68
CA MET A 145 7.70 -0.40 8.59
C MET A 145 6.34 0.10 9.08
N ARG A 146 5.85 -0.41 10.23
CA ARG A 146 4.57 0.02 10.81
C ARG A 146 4.58 1.51 11.17
N THR A 147 5.66 2.02 11.76
CA THR A 147 5.82 3.45 12.05
C THR A 147 5.86 4.28 10.78
N GLU A 148 6.63 3.86 9.77
CA GLU A 148 6.76 4.58 8.50
C GLU A 148 5.41 4.68 7.77
N VAL A 149 4.62 3.59 7.72
CA VAL A 149 3.29 3.60 7.09
C VAL A 149 2.32 4.50 7.82
N GLY A 150 2.27 4.43 9.16
CA GLY A 150 1.39 5.30 9.95
C GLY A 150 1.74 6.79 9.78
N GLY A 151 3.02 7.13 9.80
CA GLY A 151 3.49 8.49 9.52
C GLY A 151 3.22 8.92 8.07
N GLY A 152 3.42 8.02 7.11
CA GLY A 152 3.13 8.25 5.69
C GLY A 152 1.64 8.52 5.43
N GLN A 153 0.74 7.77 6.06
CA GLN A 153 -0.70 8.02 5.98
C GLN A 153 -1.08 9.38 6.56
N TYR A 154 -0.50 9.75 7.70
CA TYR A 154 -0.73 11.08 8.28
C TYR A 154 -0.27 12.19 7.34
N LEU A 155 0.92 12.06 6.75
CA LEU A 155 1.42 13.03 5.77
C LEU A 155 0.50 13.14 4.54
N ASP A 156 -0.03 12.03 4.04
CA ASP A 156 -0.98 12.04 2.93
C ASP A 156 -2.22 12.88 3.26
N VAL A 157 -2.82 12.66 4.43
CA VAL A 157 -3.96 13.46 4.92
C VAL A 157 -3.59 14.94 5.09
N VAL A 158 -2.40 15.23 5.65
CA VAL A 158 -1.92 16.62 5.82
C VAL A 158 -1.78 17.31 4.47
N GLU A 159 -1.25 16.65 3.44
CA GLU A 159 -1.11 17.25 2.11
C GLU A 159 -2.48 17.52 1.46
N GLN A 160 -3.49 16.67 1.70
CA GLN A 160 -4.84 16.90 1.18
C GLN A 160 -5.48 18.18 1.76
N VAL A 161 -5.29 18.45 3.06
CA VAL A 161 -5.98 19.55 3.77
C VAL A 161 -5.14 20.82 3.95
N SER A 162 -3.81 20.73 3.92
CA SER A 162 -2.92 21.88 4.18
C SER A 162 -2.93 22.93 3.07
N GLY A 163 -3.53 22.61 1.91
CA GLY A 163 -3.84 23.57 0.86
C GLY A 163 -2.62 24.36 0.38
N ALA A 164 -1.42 23.76 0.36
CA ALA A 164 -0.20 24.46 -0.02
C ALA A 164 -0.34 25.09 -1.42
N MET A 165 -0.56 26.41 -1.41
CA MET A 165 -0.86 27.29 -2.56
C MET A 165 0.35 27.57 -3.46
N THR A 166 1.50 26.95 -3.17
CA THR A 166 2.78 27.26 -3.82
C THR A 166 3.39 25.95 -4.36
N PRO A 167 3.65 25.84 -5.68
CA PRO A 167 4.22 24.64 -6.30
C PRO A 167 5.54 24.17 -5.68
N GLU A 168 6.28 25.08 -5.03
CA GLU A 168 7.58 24.83 -4.43
C GLU A 168 7.53 23.70 -3.40
N GLY A 169 8.35 22.67 -3.63
CA GLY A 169 8.51 21.53 -2.74
C GLY A 169 7.36 20.52 -2.75
N GLN A 170 6.28 20.75 -3.52
CA GLN A 170 5.14 19.82 -3.55
C GLN A 170 5.53 18.44 -4.09
N ALA A 171 6.38 18.39 -5.13
CA ALA A 171 6.89 17.13 -5.66
C ALA A 171 7.70 16.33 -4.63
N GLU A 172 8.49 17.01 -3.78
CA GLU A 172 9.28 16.35 -2.73
C GLU A 172 8.41 15.83 -1.60
N ARG A 173 7.36 16.58 -1.22
CA ARG A 173 6.36 16.12 -0.23
C ARG A 173 5.58 14.92 -0.76
N ALA A 174 5.12 14.96 -2.02
CA ALA A 174 4.46 13.83 -2.67
C ALA A 174 5.36 12.58 -2.72
N ARG A 175 6.64 12.76 -3.08
CA ARG A 175 7.66 11.68 -3.05
C ARG A 175 7.89 11.14 -1.63
N THR A 176 7.85 12.00 -0.61
CA THR A 176 7.93 11.59 0.80
C THR A 176 6.73 10.72 1.17
N VAL A 177 5.52 11.14 0.86
CA VAL A 177 4.30 10.33 1.06
C VAL A 177 4.43 8.98 0.36
N ILE A 178 4.79 8.96 -0.92
CA ILE A 178 5.01 7.73 -1.69
C ILE A 178 5.98 6.79 -0.95
N ARG A 179 7.14 7.31 -0.53
CA ARG A 179 8.19 6.52 0.13
C ARG A 179 7.73 5.88 1.43
N TYR A 180 7.10 6.66 2.30
CA TYR A 180 6.76 6.24 3.66
C TYR A 180 5.41 5.52 3.75
N LYS A 181 4.39 5.92 2.98
CA LYS A 181 3.06 5.29 2.97
C LYS A 181 3.08 3.95 2.24
N SER A 182 3.75 3.85 1.10
CA SER A 182 3.56 2.72 0.19
C SER A 182 4.84 2.03 -0.30
N ALA A 183 5.81 2.78 -0.84
CA ALA A 183 6.94 2.19 -1.56
C ALA A 183 7.77 1.23 -0.70
N ARG A 184 8.24 1.73 0.45
CA ARG A 184 9.08 0.91 1.34
C ARG A 184 8.31 -0.26 1.92
N TYR A 185 7.06 0.00 2.29
CA TYR A 185 6.17 -1.01 2.87
C TYR A 185 5.81 -2.13 1.88
N SER A 186 5.62 -1.82 0.60
CA SER A 186 5.16 -2.79 -0.39
C SER A 186 6.26 -3.72 -0.88
N VAL A 187 7.53 -3.25 -0.88
CA VAL A 187 8.66 -3.98 -1.48
C VAL A 187 9.87 -4.05 -0.56
N GLU A 188 10.44 -2.90 -0.16
CA GLU A 188 11.70 -2.82 0.60
C GLU A 188 11.65 -3.60 1.92
N HIS A 189 10.72 -3.25 2.81
CA HIS A 189 10.63 -3.84 4.15
C HIS A 189 10.32 -5.33 4.09
N PRO A 190 9.34 -5.82 3.28
CA PRO A 190 9.14 -7.26 3.09
C PRO A 190 10.41 -7.98 2.66
N LEU A 191 11.11 -7.47 1.63
CA LEU A 191 12.31 -8.08 1.10
C LEU A 191 13.44 -8.15 2.15
N VAL A 192 13.65 -7.06 2.88
CA VAL A 192 14.65 -6.97 3.96
C VAL A 192 14.27 -7.85 5.15
N MET A 193 12.99 -7.98 5.50
CA MET A 193 12.51 -8.94 6.51
C MET A 193 12.85 -10.37 6.10
N GLY A 194 12.58 -10.73 4.84
CA GLY A 194 12.92 -12.04 4.29
C GLY A 194 14.42 -12.35 4.40
N GLY A 195 15.27 -11.44 3.91
CA GLY A 195 16.72 -11.59 4.03
C GLY A 195 17.19 -11.68 5.48
N SER A 196 16.58 -10.91 6.38
CA SER A 196 16.92 -10.94 7.81
C SER A 196 16.64 -12.31 8.45
N LEU A 197 15.50 -12.93 8.09
CA LEU A 197 15.12 -14.28 8.51
C LEU A 197 16.08 -15.34 7.95
N ALA A 198 16.57 -15.17 6.72
CA ALA A 198 17.54 -16.08 6.12
C ALA A 198 18.96 -15.92 6.71
N GLY A 199 19.20 -14.88 7.51
CA GLY A 199 20.53 -14.58 8.02
C GLY A 199 21.45 -13.89 7.00
N ALA A 200 20.87 -13.20 6.02
CA ALA A 200 21.62 -12.45 5.01
C ALA A 200 22.60 -11.46 5.64
N PRO A 201 23.81 -11.30 5.08
CA PRO A 201 24.77 -10.31 5.55
C PRO A 201 24.33 -8.89 5.13
N GLU A 202 24.82 -7.87 5.83
CA GLU A 202 24.44 -6.47 5.60
C GLU A 202 24.65 -6.00 4.15
N PRO A 203 25.71 -6.39 3.39
CA PRO A 203 25.83 -6.02 1.99
C PRO A 203 24.64 -6.47 1.13
N LEU A 204 24.10 -7.67 1.37
CA LEU A 204 22.92 -8.15 0.66
C LEU A 204 21.66 -7.38 1.10
N LEU A 205 21.49 -7.12 2.40
CA LEU A 205 20.39 -6.30 2.90
C LEU A 205 20.44 -4.86 2.36
N ALA A 206 21.62 -4.28 2.16
CA ALA A 206 21.80 -2.99 1.52
C ALA A 206 21.36 -3.02 0.04
N SER A 207 21.70 -4.08 -0.69
CA SER A 207 21.19 -4.28 -2.05
C SER A 207 19.66 -4.42 -2.09
N TYR A 208 19.07 -5.15 -1.13
CA TYR A 208 17.62 -5.24 -0.99
C TYR A 208 16.97 -3.88 -0.72
N ARG A 209 17.59 -3.02 0.10
CA ARG A 209 17.07 -1.65 0.32
C ARG A 209 17.11 -0.81 -0.95
N ARG A 210 18.20 -0.85 -1.71
CA ARG A 210 18.31 -0.11 -2.99
C ARG A 210 17.30 -0.61 -4.02
N PHE A 211 17.23 -1.93 -4.21
CA PHE A 211 16.26 -2.56 -5.11
C PHE A 211 14.82 -2.22 -4.71
N GLY A 212 14.48 -2.46 -3.44
CA GLY A 212 13.12 -2.34 -2.95
C GLY A 212 12.62 -0.90 -2.88
N SER A 213 13.51 0.07 -2.56
CA SER A 213 13.15 1.48 -2.57
C SER A 213 12.82 1.97 -3.97
N ALA A 214 13.62 1.59 -4.98
CA ALA A 214 13.40 1.98 -6.37
C ALA A 214 12.13 1.33 -6.95
N LEU A 215 12.00 0.00 -6.81
CA LEU A 215 10.84 -0.72 -7.31
C LEU A 215 9.54 -0.31 -6.59
N GLY A 216 9.59 -0.12 -5.27
CA GLY A 216 8.43 0.31 -4.50
C GLY A 216 7.96 1.71 -4.92
N GLU A 217 8.88 2.63 -5.22
CA GLU A 217 8.52 3.96 -5.71
C GLU A 217 7.90 3.87 -7.12
N ALA A 218 8.50 3.10 -8.03
CA ALA A 218 7.93 2.84 -9.35
C ALA A 218 6.53 2.21 -9.29
N PHE A 219 6.32 1.24 -8.39
CA PHE A 219 5.04 0.60 -8.14
C PHE A 219 3.96 1.62 -7.75
N GLN A 220 4.25 2.53 -6.81
CA GLN A 220 3.28 3.53 -6.40
C GLN A 220 3.02 4.56 -7.50
N LEU A 221 4.04 4.96 -8.28
CA LEU A 221 3.83 5.85 -9.43
C LEU A 221 2.92 5.20 -10.49
N ARG A 222 3.04 3.88 -10.72
CA ARG A 222 2.13 3.15 -11.58
C ARG A 222 0.70 3.16 -11.02
N ASP A 223 0.54 2.93 -9.72
CA ASP A 223 -0.76 2.95 -9.06
C ASP A 223 -1.41 4.35 -9.13
N ASP A 224 -0.66 5.43 -8.94
CA ASP A 224 -1.15 6.81 -9.10
C ASP A 224 -1.60 7.09 -10.56
N ILE A 225 -0.84 6.60 -11.56
CA ILE A 225 -1.25 6.68 -12.97
C ILE A 225 -2.55 5.91 -13.19
N LEU A 226 -2.68 4.70 -12.67
CA LEU A 226 -3.88 3.88 -12.84
C LEU A 226 -5.09 4.45 -12.10
N GLY A 227 -4.92 5.07 -10.93
CA GLY A 227 -5.99 5.71 -10.19
C GLY A 227 -6.62 6.89 -10.96
N VAL A 228 -5.81 7.56 -11.79
CA VAL A 228 -6.29 8.66 -12.64
C VAL A 228 -6.71 8.19 -14.03
N PHE A 229 -5.92 7.34 -14.70
CA PHE A 229 -6.04 7.00 -16.12
C PHE A 229 -6.51 5.56 -16.40
N GLY A 230 -6.54 4.70 -15.39
CA GLY A 230 -6.83 3.28 -15.52
C GLY A 230 -8.29 2.95 -15.80
N ASP A 231 -8.49 1.74 -16.32
CA ASP A 231 -9.79 1.12 -16.56
C ASP A 231 -10.41 0.66 -15.21
N PRO A 232 -11.66 1.04 -14.88
CA PRO A 232 -12.36 0.58 -13.68
C PRO A 232 -12.37 -0.93 -13.47
N ASP A 233 -12.44 -1.70 -14.56
CA ASP A 233 -12.46 -3.16 -14.49
C ASP A 233 -11.13 -3.73 -13.98
N LEU A 234 -10.03 -2.98 -14.16
CA LEU A 234 -8.68 -3.35 -13.71
C LEU A 234 -8.36 -2.79 -12.30
N THR A 235 -8.81 -1.58 -11.99
CA THR A 235 -8.52 -0.92 -10.71
C THR A 235 -9.46 -1.36 -9.60
N GLY A 236 -10.66 -1.84 -9.95
CA GLY A 236 -11.72 -2.16 -9.01
C GLY A 236 -12.32 -0.93 -8.31
N LYS A 237 -12.02 0.27 -8.83
CA LYS A 237 -12.51 1.58 -8.38
C LYS A 237 -13.03 2.38 -9.59
N PRO A 238 -13.97 3.32 -9.41
CA PRO A 238 -14.39 4.22 -10.47
C PRO A 238 -13.22 5.01 -11.06
N THR A 239 -13.30 5.35 -12.35
CA THR A 239 -12.30 6.21 -12.98
C THR A 239 -12.21 7.58 -12.29
N GLY A 240 -10.97 8.00 -11.99
CA GLY A 240 -10.70 9.31 -11.40
C GLY A 240 -11.03 9.40 -9.92
N ASP A 241 -11.13 8.27 -9.21
CA ASP A 241 -11.36 8.25 -7.76
C ASP A 241 -10.30 9.05 -7.00
N ASP A 242 -9.02 8.90 -7.37
CA ASP A 242 -7.93 9.67 -6.76
C ASP A 242 -8.11 11.20 -6.93
N LEU A 243 -8.77 11.64 -8.01
CA LEU A 243 -9.10 13.06 -8.22
C LEU A 243 -10.27 13.51 -7.33
N ARG A 244 -11.24 12.64 -7.06
CA ARG A 244 -12.36 12.92 -6.12
C ARG A 244 -11.90 12.90 -4.67
N GLU A 245 -11.01 11.97 -4.34
CA GLU A 245 -10.35 11.86 -3.04
C GLU A 245 -9.39 13.04 -2.80
N GLY A 246 -8.98 13.73 -3.87
CA GLY A 246 -8.15 14.93 -3.78
C GLY A 246 -6.68 14.64 -3.50
N LYS A 247 -6.21 13.46 -3.87
CA LYS A 247 -4.83 13.02 -3.60
C LYS A 247 -3.81 13.95 -4.24
N ARG A 248 -2.83 14.36 -3.45
CA ARG A 248 -1.71 15.22 -3.87
C ARG A 248 -0.56 14.39 -4.45
N THR A 249 -0.87 13.62 -5.49
CA THR A 249 0.09 12.74 -6.15
C THR A 249 1.19 13.53 -6.88
N LEU A 250 2.25 12.84 -7.28
CA LEU A 250 3.33 13.44 -8.06
C LEU A 250 2.85 13.97 -9.43
N LEU A 251 1.80 13.38 -10.00
CA LEU A 251 1.12 13.90 -11.19
C LEU A 251 0.58 15.31 -10.96
N VAL A 252 -0.12 15.53 -9.85
CA VAL A 252 -0.69 16.85 -9.51
C VAL A 252 0.43 17.85 -9.26
N ALA A 253 1.47 17.46 -8.51
CA ALA A 253 2.61 18.32 -8.22
C ALA A 253 3.32 18.79 -9.51
N TYR A 254 3.65 17.86 -10.42
CA TYR A 254 4.30 18.19 -11.69
C TYR A 254 3.39 18.99 -12.63
N ALA A 255 2.08 18.80 -12.57
CA ALA A 255 1.15 19.60 -13.35
C ALA A 255 1.14 21.06 -12.87
N LEU A 256 1.06 21.28 -11.55
CA LEU A 256 1.02 22.63 -10.96
C LEU A 256 2.32 23.43 -11.18
N GLU A 257 3.47 22.77 -11.30
CA GLU A 257 4.74 23.43 -11.66
C GLU A 257 4.71 24.08 -13.05
N ARG A 258 3.89 23.58 -13.98
CA ARG A 258 3.85 24.00 -15.39
C ARG A 258 2.48 24.51 -15.85
N ALA A 259 1.50 24.52 -14.95
CA ALA A 259 0.14 24.95 -15.23
C ALA A 259 0.10 26.45 -15.52
N SER A 260 -0.73 26.84 -16.49
CA SER A 260 -1.20 28.22 -16.60
C SER A 260 -2.07 28.58 -15.39
N THR A 261 -2.27 29.88 -15.14
CA THR A 261 -3.12 30.36 -14.04
C THR A 261 -4.51 29.72 -14.06
N ALA A 262 -5.15 29.65 -15.24
CA ALA A 262 -6.48 29.05 -15.38
C ALA A 262 -6.49 27.54 -15.09
N GLN A 263 -5.44 26.81 -15.50
CA GLN A 263 -5.31 25.39 -15.18
C GLN A 263 -5.08 25.17 -13.68
N ALA A 264 -4.23 25.99 -13.05
CA ALA A 264 -3.98 25.92 -11.61
C ALA A 264 -5.25 26.22 -10.79
N GLU A 265 -6.03 27.23 -11.18
CA GLU A 265 -7.34 27.53 -10.57
C GLU A 265 -8.32 26.36 -10.73
N LEU A 266 -8.36 25.72 -11.90
CA LEU A 266 -9.23 24.56 -12.11
C LEU A 266 -8.83 23.37 -11.23
N VAL A 267 -7.54 23.07 -11.13
CA VAL A 267 -7.04 22.02 -10.21
C VAL A 267 -7.39 22.37 -8.77
N ALA A 268 -7.17 23.61 -8.34
CA ALA A 268 -7.45 24.05 -6.98
C ALA A 268 -8.94 23.97 -6.60
N THR A 269 -9.84 24.18 -7.56
CA THR A 269 -11.29 24.18 -7.33
C THR A 269 -11.95 22.82 -7.49
N ARG A 270 -11.40 21.92 -8.31
CA ARG A 270 -12.05 20.66 -8.68
C ARG A 270 -11.39 19.41 -8.08
N LEU A 271 -10.10 19.47 -7.74
CA LEU A 271 -9.43 18.34 -7.09
C LEU A 271 -9.96 18.19 -5.64
N GLY A 272 -10.39 17.00 -5.28
CA GLY A 272 -11.00 16.72 -3.98
C GLY A 272 -12.51 17.01 -3.91
N ASP A 273 -13.14 17.37 -5.03
CA ASP A 273 -14.58 17.55 -5.09
C ASP A 273 -15.27 16.16 -5.17
N PRO A 274 -16.00 15.72 -4.12
CA PRO A 274 -16.67 14.43 -4.14
C PRO A 274 -17.79 14.36 -5.19
N THR A 275 -18.23 15.51 -5.72
CA THR A 275 -19.24 15.62 -6.79
C THR A 275 -18.62 15.72 -8.19
N LEU A 276 -17.30 15.54 -8.33
CA LEU A 276 -16.60 15.60 -9.61
C LEU A 276 -17.19 14.60 -10.61
N ASP A 277 -17.84 15.14 -11.63
CA ASP A 277 -18.43 14.41 -12.74
C ASP A 277 -17.38 13.96 -13.76
N LEU A 278 -17.82 13.20 -14.76
CA LEU A 278 -16.92 12.69 -15.79
C LEU A 278 -16.24 13.81 -16.58
N ASP A 279 -16.95 14.90 -16.88
CA ASP A 279 -16.39 16.04 -17.60
C ASP A 279 -15.30 16.74 -16.77
N GLY A 280 -15.52 16.91 -15.46
CA GLY A 280 -14.50 17.40 -14.54
C GLY A 280 -13.28 16.50 -14.47
N VAL A 281 -13.47 15.18 -14.41
CA VAL A 281 -12.37 14.20 -14.46
C VAL A 281 -11.58 14.33 -15.77
N GLN A 282 -12.24 14.47 -16.92
CA GLN A 282 -11.55 14.64 -18.20
C GLN A 282 -10.79 15.97 -18.27
N ALA A 283 -11.35 17.05 -17.72
CA ALA A 283 -10.68 18.35 -17.69
C ALA A 283 -9.38 18.30 -16.85
N LEU A 284 -9.41 17.66 -15.68
CA LEU A 284 -8.21 17.47 -14.87
C LEU A 284 -7.19 16.57 -15.57
N ARG A 285 -7.63 15.46 -16.18
CA ARG A 285 -6.75 14.59 -16.99
C ARG A 285 -6.07 15.35 -18.13
N ALA A 286 -6.81 16.19 -18.84
CA ALA A 286 -6.26 17.01 -19.92
C ALA A 286 -5.14 17.93 -19.38
N ILE A 287 -5.33 18.56 -18.22
CA ILE A 287 -4.28 19.36 -17.57
C ILE A 287 -3.04 18.53 -17.27
N LEU A 288 -3.19 17.33 -16.69
CA LEU A 288 -2.06 16.44 -16.38
C LEU A 288 -1.26 16.05 -17.64
N VAL A 289 -1.94 15.93 -18.79
CA VAL A 289 -1.32 15.63 -20.08
C VAL A 289 -0.68 16.87 -20.69
N ASP A 290 -1.41 17.98 -20.80
CA ASP A 290 -0.98 19.23 -21.46
C ASP A 290 0.23 19.87 -20.78
N THR A 291 0.33 19.75 -19.45
CA THR A 291 1.48 20.21 -18.67
C THR A 291 2.71 19.31 -18.82
N GLY A 292 2.54 18.11 -19.39
CA GLY A 292 3.57 17.07 -19.49
C GLY A 292 3.83 16.33 -18.19
N ALA A 293 2.94 16.45 -17.18
CA ALA A 293 3.10 15.79 -15.89
C ALA A 293 3.07 14.26 -16.02
N LEU A 294 2.13 13.73 -16.80
CA LEU A 294 2.03 12.28 -17.05
C LEU A 294 3.34 11.72 -17.65
N ALA A 295 3.81 12.33 -18.74
CA ALA A 295 5.04 11.90 -19.41
C ALA A 295 6.28 11.96 -18.50
N ARG A 296 6.33 12.97 -17.61
CA ARG A 296 7.42 13.10 -16.62
C ARG A 296 7.37 12.01 -15.56
N VAL A 297 6.18 11.66 -15.06
CA VAL A 297 6.02 10.53 -14.12
C VAL A 297 6.35 9.20 -14.79
N GLU A 298 5.94 8.97 -16.04
CA GLU A 298 6.29 7.76 -16.79
C GLU A 298 7.81 7.62 -17.02
N THR A 299 8.49 8.73 -17.33
CA THR A 299 9.96 8.77 -17.47
C THR A 299 10.62 8.37 -16.15
N LEU A 300 10.20 8.99 -15.04
CA LEU A 300 10.72 8.68 -13.72
C LEU A 300 10.46 7.23 -13.31
N LEU A 301 9.28 6.69 -13.61
CA LEU A 301 8.94 5.29 -13.38
C LEU A 301 9.93 4.38 -14.12
N ALA A 302 10.22 4.66 -15.40
CA ALA A 302 11.16 3.87 -16.19
C ALA A 302 12.59 3.94 -15.63
N GLU A 303 13.04 5.11 -15.17
CA GLU A 303 14.32 5.29 -14.48
C GLU A 303 14.41 4.45 -13.20
N LEU A 304 13.38 4.51 -12.34
CA LEU A 304 13.31 3.73 -11.11
C LEU A 304 13.30 2.22 -11.37
N VAL A 305 12.63 1.76 -12.43
CA VAL A 305 12.67 0.36 -12.85
C VAL A 305 14.07 -0.06 -13.30
N SER A 306 14.75 0.79 -14.07
CA SER A 306 16.15 0.56 -14.47
C SER A 306 17.07 0.47 -13.24
N ASP A 307 16.92 1.38 -12.28
CA ASP A 307 17.68 1.39 -11.04
C ASP A 307 17.43 0.13 -10.19
N ALA A 308 16.17 -0.32 -10.11
CA ALA A 308 15.82 -1.56 -9.44
C ALA A 308 16.53 -2.75 -10.10
N ARG A 309 16.46 -2.88 -11.44
CA ARG A 309 17.15 -3.98 -12.16
C ARG A 309 18.66 -3.95 -11.94
N ALA A 310 19.29 -2.78 -12.06
CA ALA A 310 20.72 -2.64 -11.82
C ALA A 310 21.12 -3.00 -10.37
N ALA A 311 20.29 -2.66 -9.39
CA ALA A 311 20.51 -3.04 -8.00
C ALA A 311 20.37 -4.55 -7.78
N LEU A 312 19.41 -5.21 -8.45
CA LEU A 312 19.26 -6.67 -8.42
C LEU A 312 20.46 -7.35 -9.07
N ASP A 313 20.89 -6.89 -10.26
CA ASP A 313 22.02 -7.44 -11.00
C ASP A 313 23.32 -7.43 -10.20
N ALA A 314 23.55 -6.37 -9.42
CA ALA A 314 24.69 -6.26 -8.52
C ALA A 314 24.56 -7.03 -7.20
N ALA A 315 23.38 -7.56 -6.86
CA ALA A 315 23.15 -8.27 -5.61
C ALA A 315 23.71 -9.70 -5.64
N ASP A 316 24.30 -10.13 -4.52
CA ASP A 316 24.74 -11.50 -4.29
C ASP A 316 23.55 -12.36 -3.83
N VAL A 317 22.77 -12.83 -4.80
CA VAL A 317 21.57 -13.64 -4.59
C VAL A 317 21.68 -14.95 -5.37
N THR A 318 20.92 -15.97 -4.94
CA THR A 318 20.78 -17.21 -5.71
C THR A 318 20.19 -16.95 -7.11
N ASP A 319 20.54 -17.81 -8.08
CA ASP A 319 20.04 -17.70 -9.46
C ASP A 319 18.50 -17.75 -9.54
N ASP A 320 17.88 -18.63 -8.76
CA ASP A 320 16.42 -18.73 -8.68
C ASP A 320 15.80 -17.47 -8.06
N GLY A 321 16.44 -16.93 -7.02
CA GLY A 321 16.06 -15.66 -6.41
C GLY A 321 16.12 -14.49 -7.41
N ARG A 322 17.20 -14.41 -8.20
CA ARG A 322 17.35 -13.39 -9.24
C ARG A 322 16.25 -13.48 -10.29
N LYS A 323 15.96 -14.68 -10.80
CA LYS A 323 14.91 -14.90 -11.81
C LYS A 323 13.54 -14.47 -11.28
N ALA A 324 13.20 -14.89 -10.06
CA ALA A 324 11.91 -14.57 -9.47
C ALA A 324 11.76 -13.08 -9.14
N LEU A 325 12.78 -12.45 -8.54
CA LEU A 325 12.76 -11.00 -8.26
C LEU A 325 12.70 -10.18 -9.55
N SER A 326 13.35 -10.63 -10.63
CA SER A 326 13.25 -10.00 -11.95
C SER A 326 11.81 -10.07 -12.49
N HIS A 327 11.16 -11.22 -12.37
CA HIS A 327 9.75 -11.36 -12.78
C HIS A 327 8.81 -10.48 -11.92
N LEU A 328 9.10 -10.32 -10.63
CA LEU A 328 8.34 -9.42 -9.76
C LEU A 328 8.50 -7.94 -10.13
N VAL A 329 9.63 -7.53 -10.72
CA VAL A 329 9.77 -6.17 -11.28
C VAL A 329 8.74 -5.96 -12.39
N ASP A 330 8.60 -6.92 -13.30
CA ASP A 330 7.64 -6.85 -14.41
C ASP A 330 6.21 -6.80 -13.86
N LEU A 331 5.84 -7.75 -12.98
CA LEU A 331 4.50 -7.81 -12.39
C LEU A 331 4.11 -6.55 -11.60
N ALA A 332 5.07 -5.94 -10.88
CA ALA A 332 4.82 -4.72 -10.12
C ALA A 332 4.64 -3.49 -11.01
N THR A 333 5.21 -3.46 -12.22
CA THR A 333 5.29 -2.25 -13.05
C THR A 333 4.43 -2.30 -14.31
N GLU A 334 4.08 -3.49 -14.78
CA GLU A 334 3.31 -3.72 -16.02
C GLU A 334 1.80 -3.87 -15.81
N ARG A 335 1.32 -4.00 -14.55
CA ARG A 335 -0.07 -4.31 -14.14
C ARG A 335 -1.09 -4.28 -15.30
N THR A 336 -1.11 -5.35 -16.07
CA THR A 336 -2.24 -5.81 -16.88
C THR A 336 -2.83 -6.97 -16.11
N ALA A 337 -4.05 -6.79 -15.59
CA ALA A 337 -4.86 -7.76 -14.82
C ALA A 337 -4.10 -8.58 -13.74
#